data_AF-A0A2E7CEP6-F1
#
_entry.id   AF-A0A2E7CEP6-F1
#
_cell.length_a   1.000
_cell.length_b   1.000
_cell.length_c   1.000
_cell.angle_alpha   90.00
_cell.angle_beta   90.00
_cell.angle_gamma   90.00
#
_symmetry.space_group_name_H-M   'P 1'
#
loop_
_entity.id
_entity.type
_entity.pdbx_description
1 polymer ?
#
loop_
_entity_poly.entity_id
_entity_poly.type
_entity_poly.pdbx_seq_one_letter_code
_entity_poly.pdbx_strand_id
1 'polypeptide(L)'
;MAATAKAEDDMSWSEVAALGLRYGKYPLALLLVEAFYWFLTEPSDTLAPLQVVEAWMWHGITEMIWGADAVSLSQHNGWTTRIDFHHSSFPGTFDSVGLYVSDECAGVHEMIFLSTLILITDDVPQRDRLRAVAVGCVLVFILNLARLVAFYPLALGGCLEAPNDPACLNDMWAFHRHVYEWGFLVVLIGLWLAWFTWVGGPRRVKDRSMAGRDRWRITPRKAWAWSEHRPVWQQPVMGAALALILLLSAVYMVRNDPAALDARATAEMCAFSELVSQRCADAQNTWDDAIAGAWSVASLGLLSLVASAFVFERPLPDGRWPSMLDDEERKALEDAAKEEE
;
A
#
# COMPACT_ATOMS: atom_id res chain seq x y z
N MET A 1 4.91 -9.14 -59.67
CA MET A 1 4.76 -8.05 -58.67
C MET A 1 3.68 -8.45 -57.69
N ALA A 2 4.08 -8.85 -56.48
CA ALA A 2 3.25 -8.87 -55.27
C ALA A 2 4.22 -9.13 -54.11
N ALA A 3 4.87 -8.06 -53.64
CA ALA A 3 5.58 -8.10 -52.37
C ALA A 3 4.52 -7.97 -51.27
N THR A 4 4.28 -9.06 -50.56
CA THR A 4 3.52 -9.08 -49.32
C THR A 4 4.21 -8.17 -48.31
N ALA A 5 3.54 -7.09 -47.91
CA ALA A 5 3.92 -6.27 -46.76
C ALA A 5 3.93 -7.16 -45.51
N LYS A 6 5.12 -7.44 -45.00
CA LYS A 6 5.31 -8.18 -43.75
C LYS A 6 5.01 -7.21 -42.59
N ALA A 7 4.05 -7.60 -41.75
CA ALA A 7 3.65 -6.89 -40.55
C ALA A 7 4.87 -6.51 -39.69
N GLU A 8 5.01 -5.22 -39.46
CA GLU A 8 6.03 -4.57 -38.66
C GLU A 8 5.34 -4.07 -37.38
N ASP A 9 4.84 -4.96 -36.51
CA ASP A 9 4.31 -4.54 -35.20
C ASP A 9 4.12 -5.65 -34.14
N ASP A 10 4.80 -6.79 -34.24
CA ASP A 10 4.73 -7.82 -33.20
C ASP A 10 6.03 -7.79 -32.36
N MET A 11 5.96 -7.18 -31.17
CA MET A 11 7.07 -7.18 -30.20
C MET A 11 7.48 -8.61 -29.87
N SER A 12 8.79 -8.87 -29.84
CA SER A 12 9.32 -10.19 -29.49
C SER A 12 9.00 -10.55 -28.03
N TRP A 13 8.72 -11.82 -27.72
CA TRP A 13 8.49 -12.26 -26.33
C TRP A 13 9.65 -11.93 -25.37
N SER A 14 10.87 -11.82 -25.90
CA SER A 14 12.04 -11.31 -25.17
C SER A 14 11.97 -9.82 -24.87
N GLU A 15 11.43 -9.00 -25.78
CA GLU A 15 11.13 -7.58 -25.51
C GLU A 15 9.98 -7.44 -24.53
N VAL A 16 8.92 -8.25 -24.64
CA VAL A 16 7.81 -8.26 -23.68
C VAL A 16 8.31 -8.64 -22.27
N ALA A 17 9.19 -9.65 -22.17
CA ALA A 17 9.80 -10.05 -20.89
C ALA A 17 10.73 -8.96 -20.33
N ALA A 18 11.54 -8.32 -21.18
CA ALA A 18 12.38 -7.19 -20.79
C ALA A 18 11.56 -5.96 -20.38
N LEU A 19 10.41 -5.74 -21.03
CA LEU A 19 9.44 -4.70 -20.70
C LEU A 19 8.75 -5.02 -19.37
N GLY A 20 8.35 -6.28 -19.14
CA GLY A 20 7.80 -6.75 -17.87
C GLY A 20 8.76 -6.57 -16.71
N LEU A 21 10.05 -6.89 -16.89
CA LEU A 21 11.11 -6.61 -15.91
C LEU A 21 11.32 -5.10 -15.70
N ARG A 22 11.23 -4.29 -16.76
CA ARG A 22 11.34 -2.82 -16.71
C ARG A 22 10.19 -2.17 -15.93
N TYR A 23 8.98 -2.70 -16.07
CA TYR A 23 7.80 -2.25 -15.32
C TYR A 23 7.61 -3.00 -14.00
N GLY A 24 8.40 -4.04 -13.69
CA GLY A 24 8.34 -4.78 -12.44
C GLY A 24 8.65 -3.95 -11.19
N LYS A 25 9.31 -2.80 -11.35
CA LYS A 25 9.51 -1.82 -10.26
C LYS A 25 8.21 -1.22 -9.74
N TYR A 26 7.18 -1.12 -10.58
CA TYR A 26 5.87 -0.58 -10.19
C TYR A 26 5.13 -1.54 -9.24
N PRO A 27 4.91 -2.82 -9.55
CA PRO A 27 4.32 -3.76 -8.60
C PRO A 27 5.19 -4.00 -7.36
N LEU A 28 6.53 -3.98 -7.48
CA LEU A 28 7.39 -4.06 -6.29
C LEU A 28 7.25 -2.83 -5.37
N ALA A 29 7.17 -1.63 -5.94
CA ALA A 29 6.93 -0.41 -5.16
C ALA A 29 5.55 -0.43 -4.50
N LEU A 30 4.52 -0.94 -5.19
CA LEU A 30 3.19 -1.11 -4.62
C LEU A 30 3.18 -2.11 -3.46
N LEU A 31 3.93 -3.22 -3.53
CA LEU A 31 4.08 -4.17 -2.41
C LEU A 31 4.79 -3.55 -1.20
N LEU A 32 5.84 -2.75 -1.42
CA LEU A 32 6.53 -2.05 -0.33
C LEU A 32 5.62 -1.00 0.32
N VAL A 33 4.76 -0.39 -0.48
CA VAL A 33 3.80 0.61 -0.01
C VAL A 33 2.67 -0.02 0.78
N GLU A 34 2.18 -1.19 0.36
CA GLU A 34 1.25 -1.98 1.15
C GLU A 34 1.85 -2.36 2.51
N ALA A 35 3.11 -2.82 2.53
CA ALA A 35 3.80 -3.14 3.77
C ALA A 35 4.01 -1.90 4.66
N PHE A 36 4.23 -0.72 4.07
CA PHE A 36 4.37 0.54 4.79
C PHE A 36 3.03 1.07 5.32
N TYR A 37 1.96 0.96 4.53
CA TYR A 37 0.59 1.27 4.94
C TYR A 37 0.22 0.41 6.14
N TRP A 38 0.35 -0.90 6.00
CA TRP A 38 0.09 -1.87 7.06
C TRP A 38 0.87 -1.57 8.33
N PHE A 39 2.16 -1.23 8.23
CA PHE A 39 2.95 -0.78 9.39
C PHE A 39 2.41 0.48 10.08
N LEU A 40 1.89 1.45 9.31
CA LEU A 40 1.31 2.67 9.86
C LEU A 40 -0.07 2.46 10.48
N THR A 41 -0.82 1.46 10.01
CA THR A 41 -2.23 1.26 10.36
C THR A 41 -2.46 0.09 11.31
N GLU A 42 -1.45 -0.77 11.56
CA GLU A 42 -1.53 -1.88 12.52
C GLU A 42 -1.94 -1.40 13.93
N PRO A 43 -1.38 -0.31 14.49
CA PRO A 43 -1.92 0.27 15.71
C PRO A 43 -3.09 1.19 15.31
N SER A 44 -4.30 0.84 15.74
CA SER A 44 -5.54 1.59 15.47
C SER A 44 -5.46 3.08 15.85
N ASP A 45 -4.57 3.45 16.77
CA ASP A 45 -4.38 4.83 17.25
C ASP A 45 -3.22 5.61 16.58
N THR A 46 -2.41 5.00 15.70
CA THR A 46 -1.24 5.69 15.11
C THR A 46 -1.62 6.97 14.35
N LEU A 47 -2.81 6.98 13.75
CA LEU A 47 -3.33 8.11 12.97
C LEU A 47 -4.53 8.78 13.65
N ALA A 48 -4.74 8.55 14.96
CA ALA A 48 -5.85 9.14 15.71
C ALA A 48 -5.95 10.68 15.59
N PRO A 49 -4.85 11.46 15.57
CA PRO A 49 -4.96 12.92 15.36
C PRO A 49 -5.62 13.30 14.03
N LEU A 50 -5.34 12.56 12.95
CA LEU A 50 -5.94 12.81 11.65
C LEU A 50 -7.43 12.42 11.65
N GLN A 51 -7.76 11.28 12.25
CA GLN A 51 -9.14 10.81 12.41
C GLN A 51 -9.98 11.77 13.26
N VAL A 52 -9.40 12.35 14.31
CA VAL A 52 -10.06 13.37 15.15
C VAL A 52 -10.34 14.64 14.36
N VAL A 53 -9.38 15.11 13.56
CA VAL A 53 -9.58 16.30 12.69
C VAL A 53 -10.69 16.03 11.68
N GLU A 54 -10.69 14.85 11.06
CA GLU A 54 -11.73 14.48 10.11
C GLU A 54 -13.10 14.36 10.76
N ALA A 55 -13.21 13.68 11.91
CA ALA A 55 -14.46 13.60 12.67
C ALA A 55 -14.98 14.98 13.07
N TRP A 56 -14.08 15.88 13.50
CA TRP A 56 -14.44 17.25 13.85
C TRP A 56 -14.97 18.04 12.64
N MET A 57 -14.31 17.94 11.48
CA MET A 57 -14.77 18.60 10.26
C MET A 57 -16.07 17.99 9.74
N TRP A 58 -16.19 16.66 9.75
CA TRP A 58 -17.39 15.96 9.31
C TRP A 58 -18.59 16.35 10.17
N HIS A 59 -18.42 16.39 11.50
CA HIS A 59 -19.40 16.95 12.43
C HIS A 59 -19.78 18.37 12.04
N GLY A 60 -18.81 19.29 11.95
CA GLY A 60 -19.07 20.71 11.70
C GLY A 60 -19.74 20.98 10.35
N ILE A 61 -19.40 20.25 9.30
CA ILE A 61 -20.05 20.37 7.99
C ILE A 61 -21.47 19.82 8.04
N THR A 62 -21.68 18.67 8.69
CA THR A 62 -23.00 18.06 8.80
C THR A 62 -23.94 18.94 9.61
N GLU A 63 -23.46 19.48 10.73
CA GLU A 63 -24.18 20.43 11.57
C GLU A 63 -24.58 21.70 10.78
N MET A 64 -23.66 22.22 9.97
CA MET A 64 -23.88 23.41 9.15
C MET A 64 -24.95 23.20 8.07
N ILE A 65 -25.03 22.00 7.48
CA ILE A 65 -25.94 21.71 6.37
C ILE A 65 -27.32 21.25 6.88
N TRP A 66 -27.37 20.38 7.89
CA TRP A 66 -28.60 19.71 8.34
C TRP A 66 -29.09 20.13 9.74
N GLY A 67 -28.31 20.92 10.48
CA GLY A 67 -28.71 21.51 11.75
C GLY A 67 -27.97 20.96 12.98
N ALA A 68 -28.03 21.70 14.07
CA ALA A 68 -27.31 21.44 15.33
C ALA A 68 -27.64 20.08 15.97
N ASP A 69 -28.88 19.62 15.82
CA ASP A 69 -29.36 18.39 16.45
C ASP A 69 -29.20 17.15 15.56
N ALA A 70 -28.69 17.31 14.33
CA ALA A 70 -28.58 16.21 13.36
C ALA A 70 -27.46 15.21 13.71
N VAL A 71 -26.45 15.66 14.46
CA VAL A 71 -25.21 14.92 14.67
C VAL A 71 -24.61 15.24 16.04
N SER A 72 -23.97 14.25 16.67
CA SER A 72 -23.16 14.46 17.87
C SER A 72 -21.79 13.78 17.75
N LEU A 73 -20.75 14.45 18.27
CA LEU A 73 -19.40 13.91 18.36
C LEU A 73 -19.20 13.17 19.70
N SER A 74 -18.78 11.91 19.63
CA SER A 74 -18.54 11.05 20.78
C SER A 74 -17.17 10.36 20.70
N GLN A 75 -16.81 9.60 21.75
CA GLN A 75 -15.51 8.94 21.82
C GLN A 75 -15.54 7.47 21.41
N HIS A 76 -14.47 7.02 20.76
CA HIS A 76 -14.14 5.64 20.50
C HIS A 76 -12.67 5.42 20.85
N ASN A 77 -12.36 4.39 21.65
CA ASN A 77 -11.00 4.09 22.14
C ASN A 77 -10.27 5.28 22.79
N GLY A 78 -10.99 6.19 23.45
CA GLY A 78 -10.41 7.36 24.13
C GLY A 78 -10.16 8.58 23.21
N TRP A 79 -10.44 8.46 21.91
CA TRP A 79 -10.33 9.54 20.93
C TRP A 79 -11.71 9.98 20.45
N THR A 80 -11.86 11.27 20.10
CA THR A 80 -13.12 11.84 19.58
C THR A 80 -13.27 11.56 18.08
N THR A 81 -13.43 10.29 17.73
CA THR A 81 -13.50 9.79 16.35
C THR A 81 -14.86 9.20 15.97
N ARG A 82 -15.83 9.20 16.90
CA ARG A 82 -17.17 8.66 16.66
C ARG A 82 -18.18 9.79 16.41
N ILE A 83 -19.02 9.58 15.42
CA ILE A 83 -20.13 10.45 15.04
C ILE A 83 -21.43 9.66 15.18
N ASP A 84 -22.38 10.20 15.92
CA ASP A 84 -23.72 9.62 16.02
C ASP A 84 -24.71 10.55 15.31
N PHE A 85 -25.39 10.03 14.29
CA PHE A 85 -26.47 10.72 13.60
C PHE A 85 -27.78 10.59 14.36
N HIS A 86 -28.61 11.63 14.33
CA HIS A 86 -29.90 11.66 15.02
C HIS A 86 -31.04 12.01 14.06
N HIS A 87 -32.10 11.20 14.10
CA HIS A 87 -33.38 11.49 13.44
C HIS A 87 -34.43 10.49 13.93
N SER A 88 -35.66 10.95 14.16
CA SER A 88 -36.80 10.13 14.66
C SER A 88 -37.23 8.96 13.76
N SER A 89 -36.59 8.80 12.61
CA SER A 89 -36.86 7.72 11.65
C SER A 89 -35.74 6.67 11.63
N PHE A 90 -34.62 6.94 12.30
CA PHE A 90 -33.50 6.01 12.38
C PHE A 90 -33.85 4.81 13.27
N PRO A 91 -33.30 3.62 12.94
CA PRO A 91 -33.63 2.40 13.66
C PRO A 91 -33.03 2.38 15.07
N GLY A 92 -33.78 1.81 16.01
CA GLY A 92 -33.34 1.56 17.39
C GLY A 92 -34.03 2.43 18.43
N THR A 93 -33.74 2.17 19.71
CA THR A 93 -34.41 2.84 20.84
C THR A 93 -34.01 4.30 21.02
N PHE A 94 -32.91 4.71 20.40
CA PHE A 94 -32.29 6.03 20.55
C PHE A 94 -32.34 6.85 19.27
N ASP A 95 -33.09 6.42 18.25
CA ASP A 95 -33.26 7.15 16.98
C ASP A 95 -31.92 7.63 16.40
N SER A 96 -30.89 6.79 16.52
CA SER A 96 -29.50 7.18 16.24
C SER A 96 -28.67 6.10 15.57
N VAL A 97 -27.74 6.55 14.73
CA VAL A 97 -26.81 5.70 13.96
C VAL A 97 -25.39 6.15 14.24
N GLY A 98 -24.62 5.30 14.92
CA GLY A 98 -23.23 5.58 15.27
C GLY A 98 -22.23 5.04 14.25
N LEU A 99 -21.33 5.91 13.80
CA LEU A 99 -20.25 5.63 12.86
C LEU A 99 -18.93 6.11 13.47
N TYR A 100 -17.84 5.39 13.25
CA TYR A 100 -16.51 5.84 13.68
C TYR A 100 -15.62 6.10 12.46
N VAL A 101 -14.68 7.02 12.64
CA VAL A 101 -13.70 7.40 11.61
C VAL A 101 -12.46 6.52 11.76
N SER A 102 -12.27 5.61 10.82
CA SER A 102 -11.05 4.80 10.66
C SER A 102 -10.00 5.50 9.78
N ASP A 103 -8.81 4.93 9.69
CA ASP A 103 -7.72 5.31 8.78
C ASP A 103 -8.11 5.22 7.29
N GLU A 104 -8.93 4.24 6.93
CA GLU A 104 -9.62 4.14 5.62
C GLU A 104 -10.68 5.24 5.41
N CYS A 105 -11.28 5.77 6.49
CA CYS A 105 -12.20 6.91 6.41
C CYS A 105 -11.43 8.18 6.03
N ALA A 106 -10.27 8.38 6.65
CA ALA A 106 -9.37 9.50 6.45
C ALA A 106 -8.68 9.52 5.09
N GLY A 107 -8.86 8.48 4.28
CA GLY A 107 -8.29 8.39 2.94
C GLY A 107 -6.79 8.12 2.91
N VAL A 108 -6.23 7.57 4.00
CA VAL A 108 -4.78 7.41 4.16
C VAL A 108 -4.22 6.47 3.10
N HIS A 109 -4.93 5.37 2.83
CA HIS A 109 -4.56 4.40 1.81
C HIS A 109 -4.49 5.07 0.42
N GLU A 110 -5.51 5.86 0.07
CA GLU A 110 -5.61 6.56 -1.20
C GLU A 110 -4.53 7.64 -1.35
N MET A 111 -4.21 8.37 -0.27
CA MET A 111 -3.14 9.36 -0.25
C MET A 111 -1.79 8.71 -0.49
N ILE A 112 -1.50 7.60 0.20
CA ILE A 112 -0.26 6.85 0.05
C ILE A 112 -0.14 6.27 -1.36
N PHE A 113 -1.23 5.71 -1.90
CA PHE A 113 -1.28 5.16 -3.25
C PHE A 113 -0.98 6.23 -4.32
N LEU A 114 -1.70 7.36 -4.30
CA LEU A 114 -1.49 8.45 -5.27
C LEU A 114 -0.09 9.06 -5.12
N SER A 115 0.36 9.27 -3.89
CA SER A 115 1.69 9.82 -3.62
C SER A 115 2.78 8.91 -4.16
N THR A 116 2.63 7.60 -3.99
CA THR A 116 3.55 6.61 -4.54
C THR A 116 3.61 6.70 -6.05
N LEU A 117 2.46 6.69 -6.73
CA LEU A 117 2.41 6.80 -8.19
C LEU A 117 3.11 8.07 -8.69
N ILE A 118 2.93 9.20 -8.01
CA ILE A 118 3.61 10.47 -8.34
C ILE A 118 5.13 10.37 -8.09
N LEU A 119 5.55 9.77 -6.97
CA LEU A 119 6.95 9.69 -6.58
C LEU A 119 7.78 8.76 -7.47
N ILE A 120 7.22 7.60 -7.85
CA ILE A 120 7.86 6.65 -8.77
C ILE A 120 7.80 7.11 -10.23
N THR A 121 7.04 8.17 -10.53
CA THR A 121 7.01 8.77 -11.86
C THR A 121 8.37 9.38 -12.17
N ASP A 122 8.92 8.87 -13.23
CA ASP A 122 10.24 9.17 -13.75
C ASP A 122 10.35 10.55 -14.41
N ASP A 123 11.55 11.14 -14.39
CA ASP A 123 11.92 12.35 -15.15
C ASP A 123 11.11 13.63 -14.80
N VAL A 124 10.53 13.66 -13.59
CA VAL A 124 9.91 14.85 -13.00
C VAL A 124 10.80 15.41 -11.87
N PRO A 125 11.10 16.72 -11.86
CA PRO A 125 11.85 17.34 -10.76
C PRO A 125 11.22 17.01 -9.39
N GLN A 126 12.05 16.71 -8.39
CA GLN A 126 11.57 16.31 -7.06
C GLN A 126 10.64 17.36 -6.42
N ARG A 127 10.90 18.65 -6.65
CA ARG A 127 10.06 19.74 -6.16
C ARG A 127 8.64 19.69 -6.72
N ASP A 128 8.50 19.38 -8.01
CA ASP A 128 7.18 19.31 -8.66
C ASP A 128 6.44 18.04 -8.26
N ARG A 129 7.15 16.92 -8.04
CA ARG A 129 6.59 15.72 -7.43
C ARG A 129 6.06 15.98 -6.03
N LEU A 130 6.84 16.60 -5.14
CA LEU A 130 6.40 16.88 -3.77
C LEU A 130 5.22 17.87 -3.72
N ARG A 131 5.21 18.88 -4.59
CA ARG A 131 4.05 19.77 -4.73
C ARG A 131 2.80 19.02 -5.17
N ALA A 132 2.94 18.12 -6.16
CA ALA A 132 1.84 17.32 -6.64
C ALA A 132 1.34 16.32 -5.58
N VAL A 133 2.24 15.71 -4.81
CA VAL A 133 1.89 14.89 -3.63
C VAL A 133 1.08 15.71 -2.64
N ALA A 134 1.55 16.89 -2.24
CA ALA A 134 0.84 17.73 -1.28
C ALA A 134 -0.56 18.13 -1.77
N VAL A 135 -0.68 18.57 -3.03
CA VAL A 135 -1.98 18.91 -3.64
C VAL A 135 -2.88 17.68 -3.74
N GLY A 136 -2.31 16.54 -4.15
CA GLY A 136 -3.01 15.26 -4.26
C GLY A 136 -3.58 14.80 -2.91
N CYS A 137 -2.78 14.85 -1.84
CA CYS A 137 -3.24 14.49 -0.50
C CYS A 137 -4.40 15.37 -0.03
N VAL A 138 -4.32 16.69 -0.25
CA VAL A 138 -5.40 17.62 0.10
C VAL A 138 -6.67 17.32 -0.70
N LEU A 139 -6.55 17.04 -2.00
CA LEU A 139 -7.70 16.68 -2.84
C LEU A 139 -8.35 15.37 -2.38
N VAL A 140 -7.55 14.33 -2.12
CA VAL A 140 -8.05 13.03 -1.64
C VAL A 140 -8.72 13.19 -0.27
N PHE A 141 -8.17 14.00 0.62
CA PHE A 141 -8.77 14.29 1.92
C PHE A 141 -10.14 14.96 1.78
N ILE A 142 -10.26 15.98 0.91
CA ILE A 142 -11.54 16.65 0.65
C ILE A 142 -12.57 15.70 0.03
N LEU A 143 -12.14 14.83 -0.88
CA LEU A 143 -13.03 13.83 -1.50
C LEU A 143 -13.52 12.80 -0.47
N ASN A 144 -12.66 12.37 0.44
CA ASN A 144 -13.04 11.48 1.55
C ASN A 144 -14.01 12.16 2.50
N LEU A 145 -13.76 13.41 2.86
CA LEU A 145 -14.68 14.20 3.66
C LEU A 145 -16.05 14.37 2.97
N ALA A 146 -16.08 14.60 1.66
CA ALA A 146 -17.32 14.68 0.89
C ALA A 146 -18.10 13.35 0.90
N ARG A 147 -17.41 12.21 0.85
CA ARG A 147 -18.01 10.88 1.03
C ARG A 147 -18.68 10.76 2.40
N LEU A 148 -17.99 11.16 3.47
CA LEU A 148 -18.53 11.08 4.83
C LEU A 148 -19.76 11.98 5.01
N VAL A 149 -19.69 13.22 4.50
CA VAL A 149 -20.80 14.18 4.52
C VAL A 149 -22.03 13.65 3.77
N ALA A 150 -21.85 12.85 2.71
CA ALA A 150 -22.96 12.24 1.98
C ALA A 150 -23.69 11.14 2.76
N PHE A 151 -23.14 10.59 3.84
CA PHE A 151 -23.79 9.51 4.60
C PHE A 151 -25.08 9.95 5.27
N TYR A 152 -25.11 11.14 5.87
CA TYR A 152 -26.31 11.63 6.57
C TYR A 152 -27.55 11.70 5.67
N PRO A 153 -27.54 12.39 4.51
CA PRO A 153 -28.72 12.48 3.66
C PRO A 153 -29.10 11.14 3.02
N LEU A 154 -28.12 10.26 2.76
CA LEU A 154 -28.40 8.92 2.21
C LEU A 154 -29.06 8.01 3.24
N ALA A 155 -28.58 8.02 4.49
CA ALA A 155 -29.20 7.30 5.59
C ALA A 155 -30.62 7.83 5.86
N LEU A 156 -30.77 9.16 5.92
CA LEU A 156 -32.06 9.79 6.16
C LEU A 156 -33.07 9.46 5.06
N GLY A 157 -32.65 9.53 3.79
CA GLY A 157 -33.51 9.21 2.65
C GLY A 157 -34.15 7.82 2.76
N GLY A 158 -33.35 6.78 2.95
CA GLY A 158 -33.85 5.42 3.10
C GLY A 158 -34.74 5.24 4.35
N CYS A 159 -34.37 5.87 5.46
CA CYS A 159 -35.11 5.73 6.72
C CYS A 159 -36.41 6.57 6.77
N LEU A 160 -36.57 7.59 5.93
CA LEU A 160 -37.86 8.26 5.74
C LEU A 160 -38.86 7.39 4.96
N GLU A 161 -38.38 6.53 4.07
CA GLU A 161 -39.22 5.60 3.30
C GLU A 161 -39.61 4.36 4.11
N ALA A 162 -38.68 3.84 4.93
CA ALA A 162 -38.88 2.69 5.80
C ALA A 162 -38.44 3.00 7.25
N PRO A 163 -39.25 3.72 8.04
CA PRO A 163 -38.88 4.14 9.39
C PRO A 163 -38.76 2.95 10.34
N ASN A 164 -37.79 3.02 11.25
CA ASN A 164 -37.48 1.99 12.26
C ASN A 164 -37.08 0.60 11.72
N ASP A 165 -36.83 0.48 10.41
CA ASP A 165 -36.28 -0.75 9.82
C ASP A 165 -34.75 -0.63 9.68
N PRO A 166 -33.94 -1.50 10.29
CA PRO A 166 -32.48 -1.51 10.08
C PRO A 166 -32.06 -1.59 8.60
N ALA A 167 -32.90 -2.18 7.74
CA ALA A 167 -32.65 -2.25 6.30
C ALA A 167 -32.65 -0.88 5.61
N CYS A 168 -33.18 0.17 6.24
CA CYS A 168 -33.20 1.52 5.67
C CYS A 168 -31.80 2.12 5.45
N LEU A 169 -30.79 1.59 6.16
CA LEU A 169 -29.40 2.02 6.02
C LEU A 169 -28.67 1.36 4.83
N ASN A 170 -29.31 0.42 4.12
CA ASN A 170 -28.68 -0.32 3.03
C ASN A 170 -28.17 0.59 1.92
N ASP A 171 -28.88 1.67 1.59
CA ASP A 171 -28.46 2.59 0.53
C ASP A 171 -27.18 3.36 0.91
N MET A 172 -27.07 3.78 2.18
CA MET A 172 -25.85 4.38 2.72
C MET A 172 -24.67 3.41 2.61
N TRP A 173 -24.86 2.15 3.03
CA TRP A 173 -23.82 1.12 2.97
C TRP A 173 -23.48 0.69 1.55
N ALA A 174 -24.46 0.64 0.64
CA ALA A 174 -24.25 0.36 -0.77
C ALA A 174 -23.44 1.47 -1.43
N PHE A 175 -23.74 2.74 -1.13
CA PHE A 175 -22.94 3.88 -1.57
C PHE A 175 -21.50 3.78 -1.04
N HIS A 176 -21.32 3.55 0.26
CA HIS A 176 -20.00 3.41 0.86
C HIS A 176 -19.19 2.30 0.18
N ARG A 177 -19.79 1.12 -0.01
CA ARG A 177 -19.15 -0.02 -0.68
C ARG A 177 -18.80 0.29 -2.13
N HIS A 178 -19.69 0.95 -2.87
CA HIS A 178 -19.44 1.31 -4.26
C HIS A 178 -18.27 2.30 -4.42
N VAL A 179 -18.23 3.32 -3.56
CA VAL A 179 -17.15 4.30 -3.54
C VAL A 179 -15.82 3.64 -3.15
N TYR A 180 -15.85 2.73 -2.18
CA TYR A 180 -14.69 1.98 -1.71
C TYR A 180 -14.14 1.01 -2.76
N GLU A 181 -14.98 0.16 -3.35
CA GLU A 181 -14.53 -0.88 -4.29
C GLU A 181 -14.07 -0.31 -5.65
N TRP A 182 -14.76 0.73 -6.15
CA TRP A 182 -14.56 1.20 -7.52
C TRP A 182 -14.32 2.71 -7.62
N GLY A 183 -15.06 3.50 -6.83
CA GLY A 183 -15.08 4.95 -6.95
C GLY A 183 -13.69 5.57 -6.77
N PHE A 184 -13.03 5.29 -5.64
CA PHE A 184 -11.73 5.88 -5.36
C PHE A 184 -10.66 5.44 -6.35
N LEU A 185 -10.58 4.16 -6.71
CA LEU A 185 -9.59 3.69 -7.68
C LEU A 185 -9.69 4.45 -9.01
N VAL A 186 -10.91 4.62 -9.53
CA VAL A 186 -11.15 5.36 -10.77
C VAL A 186 -10.73 6.82 -10.64
N VAL A 187 -11.10 7.47 -9.52
CA VAL A 187 -10.73 8.87 -9.26
C VAL A 187 -9.23 9.05 -9.14
N LEU A 188 -8.53 8.17 -8.41
CA LEU A 188 -7.08 8.25 -8.20
C LEU A 188 -6.31 8.03 -9.50
N ILE A 189 -6.70 7.03 -10.29
CA ILE A 189 -6.11 6.81 -11.62
C ILE A 189 -6.38 8.02 -12.52
N GLY A 190 -7.60 8.58 -12.49
CA GLY A 190 -7.96 9.79 -13.23
C GLY A 190 -7.12 11.01 -12.84
N LEU A 191 -6.97 11.27 -11.54
CA LEU A 191 -6.13 12.35 -11.00
C LEU A 191 -4.67 12.17 -11.39
N TRP A 192 -4.15 10.95 -11.25
CA TRP A 192 -2.78 10.64 -11.65
C TRP A 192 -2.58 10.80 -13.16
N LEU A 193 -3.50 10.33 -14.01
CA LEU A 193 -3.42 10.48 -15.46
C LEU A 193 -3.48 11.96 -15.87
N ALA A 194 -4.38 12.75 -15.27
CA ALA A 194 -4.48 14.18 -15.52
C ALA A 194 -3.18 14.91 -15.14
N TRP A 195 -2.62 14.58 -13.97
CA TRP A 195 -1.33 15.13 -13.55
C TRP A 195 -0.17 14.67 -14.46
N PHE A 196 -0.10 13.39 -14.79
CA PHE A 196 0.95 12.80 -15.62
C PHE A 196 0.97 13.38 -17.04
N THR A 197 -0.22 13.59 -17.62
CA THR A 197 -0.36 14.26 -18.92
C THR A 197 0.02 15.74 -18.84
N TRP A 198 -0.40 16.44 -17.79
CA TRP A 198 -0.06 17.85 -17.57
C TRP A 198 1.45 18.09 -17.42
N VAL A 199 2.15 17.21 -16.69
CA VAL A 199 3.61 17.24 -16.54
C VAL A 199 4.31 16.71 -17.81
N GLY A 200 3.61 16.37 -18.88
CA GLY A 200 4.23 15.93 -20.14
C GLY A 200 4.90 14.55 -20.06
N GLY A 201 4.45 13.71 -19.12
CA GLY A 201 4.93 12.33 -18.92
C GLY A 201 5.02 11.49 -20.21
N PRO A 202 4.02 11.52 -21.11
CA PRO A 202 4.08 10.73 -22.35
C PRO A 202 5.27 11.06 -23.26
N ARG A 203 5.69 12.34 -23.32
CA ARG A 203 6.83 12.77 -24.13
C ARG A 203 8.14 12.32 -23.50
N ARG A 204 8.28 12.49 -22.18
CA ARG A 204 9.47 12.10 -21.41
C ARG A 204 9.71 10.58 -21.43
N VAL A 205 8.64 9.78 -21.30
CA VAL A 205 8.71 8.31 -21.38
C VAL A 205 9.15 7.85 -22.78
N LYS A 206 8.64 8.50 -23.84
CA LYS A 206 9.04 8.23 -25.22
C LYS A 206 10.50 8.63 -25.49
N ASP A 207 10.94 9.77 -24.97
CA ASP A 207 12.33 10.22 -25.13
C ASP A 207 13.31 9.26 -24.42
N ARG A 208 12.90 8.70 -23.27
CA ARG A 208 13.69 7.70 -22.54
C ARG A 208 13.70 6.31 -23.19
N SER A 209 12.60 5.86 -23.81
CA SER A 209 12.62 4.61 -24.59
C SER A 209 13.65 4.67 -25.73
N MET A 210 13.93 5.88 -26.24
CA MET A 210 14.94 6.14 -27.25
C MET A 210 16.36 6.34 -26.68
N ALA A 211 16.52 6.76 -25.42
CA ALA A 211 17.82 7.17 -24.84
C ALA A 211 18.72 6.02 -24.33
N GLY A 212 18.18 4.83 -24.06
CA GLY A 212 18.89 3.54 -24.06
C GLY A 212 20.11 3.27 -23.15
N ARG A 213 20.61 4.21 -22.34
CA ARG A 213 21.99 4.15 -21.77
C ARG A 213 22.18 3.86 -20.28
N ASP A 214 21.13 3.67 -19.48
CA ASP A 214 21.28 3.23 -18.08
C ASP A 214 20.42 1.99 -17.84
N ARG A 215 20.99 0.80 -18.01
CA ARG A 215 20.27 -0.47 -17.85
C ARG A 215 20.91 -1.33 -16.78
N TRP A 216 20.23 -1.54 -15.67
CA TRP A 216 20.58 -2.57 -14.70
C TRP A 216 20.38 -3.96 -15.33
N ARG A 217 21.32 -4.87 -15.08
CA ARG A 217 21.23 -6.27 -15.50
C ARG A 217 20.95 -7.13 -14.28
N ILE A 218 19.83 -7.88 -14.33
CA ILE A 218 19.47 -8.88 -13.34
C ILE A 218 19.71 -10.24 -13.98
N THR A 219 20.63 -11.03 -13.42
CA THR A 219 20.89 -12.40 -13.88
C THR A 219 20.77 -13.40 -12.74
N PRO A 220 20.14 -14.56 -12.96
CA PRO A 220 20.15 -15.62 -11.97
C PRO A 220 21.59 -16.08 -11.71
N ARG A 221 21.94 -16.23 -10.43
CA ARG A 221 23.29 -16.60 -10.02
C ARG A 221 23.56 -18.07 -10.39
N LYS A 222 24.53 -18.28 -11.28
CA LYS A 222 24.92 -19.62 -11.75
C LYS A 222 25.89 -20.34 -10.80
N ALA A 223 26.69 -19.60 -10.05
CA ALA A 223 27.69 -20.14 -9.13
C ALA A 223 27.34 -19.78 -7.67
N TRP A 224 27.09 -20.81 -6.87
CA TRP A 224 26.85 -20.73 -5.42
C TRP A 224 28.13 -21.07 -4.63
N ALA A 225 29.29 -20.85 -5.24
CA ALA A 225 30.58 -21.21 -4.66
C ALA A 225 31.03 -20.16 -3.63
N TRP A 226 31.73 -20.63 -2.61
CA TRP A 226 32.42 -19.80 -1.63
C TRP A 226 33.54 -19.03 -2.33
N SER A 227 33.55 -17.70 -2.19
CA SER A 227 34.60 -16.85 -2.74
C SER A 227 35.51 -16.34 -1.61
N GLU A 228 36.80 -16.60 -1.69
CA GLU A 228 37.78 -16.15 -0.67
C GLU A 228 37.90 -14.61 -0.60
N HIS A 229 37.51 -13.91 -1.66
CA HIS A 229 37.64 -12.46 -1.81
C HIS A 229 36.42 -11.68 -1.33
N ARG A 230 35.30 -12.34 -1.04
CA ARG A 230 34.10 -11.70 -0.51
C ARG A 230 34.06 -11.85 1.01
N PRO A 231 33.74 -10.79 1.77
CA PRO A 231 33.58 -10.92 3.20
C PRO A 231 32.46 -11.93 3.50
N VAL A 232 32.62 -12.69 4.59
CA VAL A 232 31.77 -13.85 4.92
C VAL A 232 30.27 -13.51 4.89
N TRP A 233 29.89 -12.31 5.33
CA TRP A 233 28.51 -11.85 5.38
C TRP A 233 27.89 -11.56 4.00
N GLN A 234 28.70 -11.42 2.93
CA GLN A 234 28.24 -11.20 1.55
C GLN A 234 28.21 -12.48 0.71
N GLN A 235 28.46 -13.64 1.32
CA GLN A 235 28.42 -14.92 0.61
C GLN A 235 26.96 -15.29 0.28
N PRO A 236 26.64 -15.74 -0.94
CA PRO A 236 25.27 -16.10 -1.32
C PRO A 236 24.72 -17.28 -0.50
N VAL A 237 25.61 -18.18 -0.06
CA VAL A 237 25.25 -19.30 0.84
C VAL A 237 24.81 -18.78 2.21
N MET A 238 25.44 -17.73 2.73
CA MET A 238 25.07 -17.12 4.00
C MET A 238 23.71 -16.42 3.93
N GLY A 239 23.43 -15.71 2.83
CA GLY A 239 22.13 -15.08 2.64
C GLY A 239 20.98 -16.08 2.45
N ALA A 240 21.24 -17.22 1.80
CA ALA A 240 20.25 -18.31 1.74
C ALA A 240 20.08 -19.05 3.08
N ALA A 241 21.16 -19.23 3.86
CA ALA A 241 21.06 -19.77 5.22
C ALA A 241 20.26 -18.84 6.14
N LEU A 242 20.50 -17.52 6.07
CA LEU A 242 19.71 -16.52 6.78
C LEU A 242 18.24 -16.55 6.36
N ALA A 243 17.96 -16.67 5.06
CA ALA A 243 16.60 -16.82 4.56
C ALA A 243 15.89 -18.03 5.17
N LEU A 244 16.56 -19.18 5.20
CA LEU A 244 16.02 -20.40 5.78
C LEU A 244 15.76 -20.25 7.28
N ILE A 245 16.70 -19.66 8.03
CA ILE A 245 16.53 -19.40 9.46
C ILE A 245 15.32 -18.50 9.72
N LEU A 246 15.17 -17.41 8.96
CA LEU A 246 14.05 -16.49 9.13
C LEU A 246 12.71 -17.16 8.79
N LEU A 247 12.64 -17.93 7.70
CA LEU A 247 11.42 -18.67 7.34
C LEU A 247 11.04 -19.71 8.42
N LEU A 248 12.02 -20.43 8.96
CA LEU A 248 11.78 -21.38 10.04
C LEU A 248 11.37 -20.69 11.35
N SER A 249 11.97 -19.54 11.66
CA SER A 249 11.60 -18.72 12.81
C SER A 249 10.18 -18.18 12.70
N ALA A 250 9.75 -17.73 11.52
CA ALA A 250 8.38 -17.31 11.26
C ALA A 250 7.37 -18.43 11.55
N VAL A 251 7.63 -19.64 11.05
CA VAL A 251 6.80 -20.83 11.34
C VAL A 251 6.83 -21.17 12.83
N TYR A 252 8.00 -21.04 13.47
CA TYR A 252 8.15 -21.32 14.89
C TYR A 252 7.34 -20.36 15.75
N MET A 253 7.31 -19.06 15.43
CA MET A 253 6.55 -18.03 16.15
C MET A 253 5.06 -18.34 16.16
N VAL A 254 4.45 -18.60 15.00
CA VAL A 254 3.02 -18.91 14.91
C VAL A 254 2.66 -20.20 15.63
N ARG A 255 3.56 -21.18 15.64
CA ARG A 255 3.26 -22.52 16.15
C ARG A 255 3.56 -22.72 17.63
N ASN A 256 4.43 -21.90 18.24
CA ASN A 256 4.90 -22.11 19.61
C ASN A 256 4.59 -20.96 20.56
N ASP A 257 3.89 -19.91 20.10
CA ASP A 257 3.40 -18.87 20.99
C ASP A 257 2.07 -19.31 21.66
N PRO A 258 2.08 -19.59 22.98
CA PRO A 258 0.89 -20.05 23.68
C PRO A 258 -0.21 -18.97 23.75
N ALA A 259 0.16 -17.68 23.77
CA ALA A 259 -0.81 -16.59 23.77
C ALA A 259 -1.50 -16.47 22.40
N ALA A 260 -0.74 -16.60 21.31
CA ALA A 260 -1.29 -16.60 19.95
C ALA A 260 -2.22 -17.80 19.70
N LEU A 261 -1.86 -19.00 20.17
CA LEU A 261 -2.67 -20.20 20.02
C LEU A 261 -3.99 -20.14 20.82
N ASP A 262 -3.96 -19.57 22.03
CA ASP A 262 -5.16 -19.34 22.85
C ASP A 262 -6.06 -18.24 22.26
N ALA A 263 -5.45 -17.16 21.77
CA ALA A 263 -6.11 -16.08 21.07
C ALA A 263 -6.82 -16.58 19.80
N ARG A 264 -6.14 -17.40 18.99
CA ARG A 264 -6.73 -18.05 17.81
C ARG A 264 -7.96 -18.89 18.18
N ALA A 265 -7.85 -19.75 19.19
CA ALA A 265 -8.95 -20.62 19.60
C ALA A 265 -10.15 -19.78 20.08
N THR A 266 -9.88 -18.67 20.78
CA THR A 266 -10.91 -17.74 21.24
C THR A 266 -11.55 -16.98 20.08
N ALA A 267 -10.77 -16.50 19.12
CA ALA A 267 -11.25 -15.82 17.92
C ALA A 267 -12.12 -16.74 17.05
N GLU A 268 -11.67 -17.98 16.80
CA GLU A 268 -12.44 -19.00 16.07
C GLU A 268 -13.77 -19.33 16.77
N MET A 269 -13.78 -19.41 18.11
CA MET A 269 -15.00 -19.63 18.90
C MET A 269 -15.97 -18.44 18.82
N CYS A 270 -15.46 -17.22 18.88
CA CYS A 270 -16.24 -15.98 18.75
C CYS A 270 -16.86 -15.87 17.35
N ALA A 271 -16.09 -16.18 16.31
CA ALA A 271 -16.58 -16.20 14.93
C ALA A 271 -17.64 -17.28 14.70
N PHE A 272 -17.43 -18.49 15.23
CA PHE A 272 -18.41 -19.59 15.13
C PHE A 272 -19.74 -19.28 15.81
N SER A 273 -19.68 -18.56 16.93
CA SER A 273 -20.85 -18.30 17.77
C SER A 273 -21.48 -16.92 17.51
N GLU A 274 -20.96 -16.17 16.53
CA GLU A 274 -21.36 -14.79 16.21
C GLU A 274 -21.34 -13.84 17.43
N LEU A 275 -20.40 -14.05 18.37
CA LEU A 275 -20.27 -13.18 19.54
C LEU A 275 -19.45 -11.94 19.22
N VAL A 276 -20.06 -10.77 19.44
CA VAL A 276 -19.36 -9.49 19.44
C VAL A 276 -19.09 -9.08 20.89
N SER A 277 -17.84 -9.23 21.34
CA SER A 277 -17.41 -8.82 22.68
C SER A 277 -15.97 -8.30 22.67
N GLN A 278 -15.60 -7.50 23.67
CA GLN A 278 -14.22 -6.98 23.82
C GLN A 278 -13.19 -8.10 23.84
N ARG A 279 -13.48 -9.21 24.53
CA ARG A 279 -12.61 -10.39 24.55
C ARG A 279 -12.42 -11.02 23.16
N CYS A 280 -13.42 -10.95 22.30
CA CYS A 280 -13.31 -11.44 20.92
C CYS A 280 -12.44 -10.50 20.08
N ALA A 281 -12.56 -9.19 20.27
CA ALA A 281 -11.72 -8.19 19.61
C ALA A 281 -10.25 -8.31 20.05
N ASP A 282 -10.00 -8.42 21.36
CA ASP A 282 -8.64 -8.59 21.90
C ASP A 282 -7.98 -9.88 21.42
N ALA A 283 -8.75 -10.98 21.37
CA ALA A 283 -8.27 -12.26 20.86
C ALA A 283 -7.97 -12.20 19.35
N GLN A 284 -8.80 -11.51 18.56
CA GLN A 284 -8.57 -11.30 17.14
C GLN A 284 -7.28 -10.48 16.92
N ASN A 285 -7.14 -9.35 17.61
CA ASN A 285 -5.96 -8.49 17.52
C ASN A 285 -4.68 -9.22 17.94
N THR A 286 -4.73 -9.99 19.04
CA THR A 286 -3.55 -10.75 19.51
C THR A 286 -3.13 -11.85 18.52
N TRP A 287 -4.10 -12.47 17.84
CA TRP A 287 -3.81 -13.45 16.79
C TRP A 287 -3.23 -12.79 15.54
N ASP A 288 -3.80 -11.66 15.14
CA ASP A 288 -3.36 -10.89 13.99
C ASP A 288 -1.93 -10.34 14.22
N ASP A 289 -1.61 -9.80 15.39
CA ASP A 289 -0.27 -9.37 15.80
C ASP A 289 0.78 -10.50 15.73
N ALA A 290 0.41 -11.71 16.14
CA ALA A 290 1.30 -12.87 16.09
C ALA A 290 1.57 -13.35 14.66
N ILE A 291 0.52 -13.33 13.81
CA ILE A 291 0.63 -13.59 12.37
C ILE A 291 1.48 -12.50 11.71
N ALA A 292 1.28 -11.25 12.08
CA ALA A 292 1.96 -10.07 11.57
C ALA A 292 3.48 -10.15 11.76
N GLY A 293 3.90 -10.47 12.99
CA GLY A 293 5.30 -10.69 13.33
C GLY A 293 5.93 -11.82 12.50
N ALA A 294 5.22 -12.93 12.33
CA ALA A 294 5.70 -14.05 11.53
C ALA A 294 5.82 -13.72 10.04
N TRP A 295 4.86 -12.99 9.46
CA TRP A 295 4.93 -12.52 8.08
C TRP A 295 6.08 -11.56 7.83
N SER A 296 6.35 -10.66 8.77
CA SER A 296 7.48 -9.74 8.69
C SER A 296 8.81 -10.49 8.62
N VAL A 297 9.00 -11.47 9.51
CA VAL A 297 10.19 -12.32 9.54
C VAL A 297 10.30 -13.18 8.27
N ALA A 298 9.19 -13.76 7.79
CA ALA A 298 9.16 -14.54 6.56
C ALA A 298 9.53 -13.69 5.33
N SER A 299 9.04 -12.46 5.26
CA SER A 299 9.30 -11.52 4.16
C SER A 299 10.77 -11.11 4.10
N LEU A 300 11.41 -10.85 5.25
CA LEU A 300 12.86 -10.65 5.33
C LEU A 300 13.63 -11.88 4.86
N GLY A 301 13.13 -13.08 5.19
CA GLY A 301 13.68 -14.33 4.70
C GLY A 301 13.62 -14.45 3.17
N LEU A 302 12.47 -14.17 2.58
CA LEU A 302 12.28 -14.18 1.12
C LEU A 302 13.15 -13.13 0.42
N LEU A 303 13.26 -11.93 0.98
CA LEU A 303 14.11 -10.87 0.43
C LEU A 303 15.59 -11.27 0.47
N SER A 304 16.06 -11.86 1.58
CA SER A 304 17.41 -12.42 1.69
C SER A 304 17.66 -13.51 0.64
N LEU A 305 16.66 -14.35 0.37
CA LEU A 305 16.74 -15.39 -0.66
C LEU A 305 16.86 -14.80 -2.06
N VAL A 306 16.03 -13.80 -2.40
CA VAL A 306 16.06 -13.12 -3.70
C VAL A 306 17.39 -12.39 -3.91
N ALA A 307 17.85 -11.64 -2.91
CA ALA A 307 19.14 -10.94 -2.96
C ALA A 307 20.33 -11.91 -3.15
N SER A 308 20.22 -13.12 -2.59
CA SER A 308 21.24 -14.16 -2.74
C SER A 308 21.18 -14.85 -4.12
N ALA A 309 19.97 -15.11 -4.62
CA ALA A 309 19.71 -15.85 -5.86
C ALA A 309 20.00 -15.04 -7.13
N PHE A 310 19.93 -13.70 -7.06
CA PHE A 310 20.14 -12.82 -8.22
C PHE A 310 21.39 -11.96 -8.07
N VAL A 311 22.02 -11.64 -9.20
CA VAL A 311 23.12 -10.66 -9.28
C VAL A 311 22.56 -9.40 -9.94
N PHE A 312 22.74 -8.26 -9.28
CA PHE A 312 22.33 -6.94 -9.75
C PHE A 312 23.58 -6.17 -10.20
N GLU A 313 23.71 -5.92 -11.50
CA GLU A 313 24.87 -5.23 -12.07
C GLU A 313 24.46 -3.92 -12.75
N ARG A 314 25.25 -2.86 -12.50
CA ARG A 314 25.19 -1.60 -13.25
C ARG A 314 26.29 -1.61 -14.31
N PRO A 315 26.03 -1.11 -15.54
CA PRO A 315 27.07 -0.98 -16.55
C PRO A 315 28.11 0.05 -16.08
N LEU A 316 29.38 -0.23 -16.35
CA LEU A 316 30.47 0.72 -16.12
C LEU A 316 30.37 1.90 -17.10
N PRO A 317 31.04 3.04 -16.83
CA PRO A 317 31.06 4.19 -17.73
C PRO A 317 31.55 3.86 -19.15
N ASP A 318 32.34 2.80 -19.30
CA ASP A 318 32.86 2.28 -20.57
C ASP A 318 31.87 1.35 -21.30
N GLY A 319 30.68 1.10 -20.74
CA GLY A 319 29.65 0.24 -21.29
C GLY A 319 29.89 -1.26 -21.09
N ARG A 320 30.97 -1.67 -20.41
CA ARG A 320 31.22 -3.07 -20.03
C ARG A 320 30.44 -3.42 -18.76
N TRP A 321 30.26 -4.73 -18.53
CA TRP A 321 29.60 -5.26 -17.33
C TRP A 321 30.65 -5.67 -16.31
N PRO A 322 30.43 -5.43 -14.99
CA PRO A 322 31.36 -5.85 -13.94
C PRO A 322 31.67 -7.35 -13.93
N SER A 323 30.73 -8.19 -14.39
CA SER A 323 30.94 -9.63 -14.57
C SER A 323 31.90 -10.02 -15.69
N MET A 324 32.20 -9.11 -16.62
CA MET A 324 33.14 -9.35 -17.73
C MET A 324 34.55 -8.86 -17.44
N LEU A 325 34.76 -8.18 -16.30
CA LEU A 325 36.08 -7.77 -15.84
C LEU A 325 36.83 -8.99 -15.29
N ASP A 326 38.10 -9.10 -15.65
CA ASP A 326 39.00 -10.03 -15.00
C ASP A 326 39.30 -9.60 -13.55
N ASP A 327 39.93 -10.49 -12.77
CA ASP A 327 40.18 -10.25 -11.34
C ASP A 327 41.16 -9.11 -11.09
N GLU A 328 42.06 -8.82 -12.04
CA GLU A 328 43.02 -7.72 -11.94
C GLU A 328 42.35 -6.36 -12.23
N GLU A 329 41.53 -6.28 -13.29
CA GLU A 329 40.74 -5.10 -13.66
C GLU A 329 39.75 -4.72 -12.57
N ARG A 330 39.07 -5.71 -11.97
CA ARG A 330 38.14 -5.47 -10.86
C ARG A 330 38.84 -4.90 -9.63
N LYS A 331 40.00 -5.43 -9.27
CA LYS A 331 40.79 -4.96 -8.14
C LYS A 331 41.33 -3.54 -8.37
N ALA A 332 41.82 -3.26 -9.58
CA ALA A 332 42.26 -1.92 -9.96
C ALA A 332 41.14 -0.86 -9.85
N LEU A 333 39.91 -1.23 -10.20
CA LEU A 333 38.74 -0.34 -10.05
C LEU A 333 38.31 -0.15 -8.59
N GLU A 334 38.37 -1.19 -7.77
CA GLU A 334 38.09 -1.09 -6.32
C GLU A 334 39.13 -0.25 -5.59
N ASP A 335 40.41 -0.35 -5.98
CA ASP A 335 41.50 0.44 -5.42
C ASP A 335 41.42 1.91 -5.87
N ALA A 336 41.11 2.16 -7.15
CA ALA A 336 40.88 3.51 -7.66
C ALA A 336 39.68 4.20 -6.98
N ALA A 337 38.59 3.47 -6.70
CA ALA A 337 37.43 4.01 -6.00
C ALA A 337 37.71 4.38 -4.54
N LYS A 338 38.67 3.71 -3.88
CA LYS A 338 39.10 4.04 -2.51
C LYS A 338 40.05 5.24 -2.44
N GLU A 339 40.69 5.61 -3.54
CA GLU A 339 41.57 6.79 -3.63
C GLU A 339 40.78 8.09 -3.91
N GLU A 340 39.55 7.98 -4.41
CA GLU A 340 38.66 9.12 -4.68
C GLU A 340 37.73 9.50 -3.51
N GLU A 341 37.68 8.68 -2.45
CA GLU A 341 36.92 8.91 -1.20
C GLU A 341 37.83 9.45 -0.09
#